data_AF-A0A8J8K1Y0-F1
#
_entry.id   AF-A0A8J8K1Y0-F1
#
_cell.length_a   1.000
_cell.length_b   1.000
_cell.length_c   1.000
_cell.angle_alpha   90.00
_cell.angle_beta   90.00
_cell.angle_gamma   90.00
#
_symmetry.space_group_name_H-M   'P 1'
#
loop_
_entity.id
_entity.type
_entity.pdbx_description
1 polymer ?
#
loop_
_entity_poly.entity_id
_entity_poly.type
_entity_poly.pdbx_seq_one_letter_code
_entity_poly.pdbx_strand_id
1 'polypeptide(L)'
;MHWIILIIVLFIFIIWQKKIKRNQRINYIENYFFHKGIRKKISQKHPQLTDEQLDLVFKALTDYFQICLIANKKMVAMPSQIVDDAWHEFILSTRFYSIFCKKSLGRFLHHTPTEAMNSPTSAQQGIKRAWRLACAKEGIDPKHRKTLPLI
;
A
#
# COMPACT_ATOMS: atom_id res chain seq x y z
N MET A 1 -10.29 42.90 8.27
CA MET A 1 -9.59 42.56 7.01
C MET A 1 -8.33 41.73 7.23
N HIS A 2 -7.42 42.10 8.15
CA HIS A 2 -6.17 41.35 8.42
C HIS A 2 -6.36 39.89 8.88
N TRP A 3 -7.39 39.60 9.69
CA TRP A 3 -7.68 38.23 10.14
C TRP A 3 -8.03 37.26 9.01
N ILE A 4 -8.68 37.75 7.94
CA ILE A 4 -9.02 36.91 6.76
C ILE A 4 -7.74 36.49 6.03
N ILE A 5 -6.80 37.42 5.85
CA ILE A 5 -5.50 37.14 5.23
C ILE A 5 -4.72 36.10 6.05
N LEU A 6 -4.69 36.27 7.38
CA LEU A 6 -4.03 35.31 8.27
C LEU A 6 -4.65 33.90 8.19
N ILE A 7 -5.98 33.80 8.12
CA ILE A 7 -6.68 32.51 7.96
C ILE A 7 -6.31 31.85 6.62
N ILE A 8 -6.29 32.62 5.52
CA ILE A 8 -5.93 32.10 4.20
C ILE A 8 -4.49 31.60 4.19
N VAL A 9 -3.54 32.38 4.73
CA VAL A 9 -2.13 31.99 4.81
C VAL A 9 -1.96 30.72 5.65
N LEU A 10 -2.62 30.64 6.80
CA LEU A 10 -2.60 29.45 7.66
C LEU A 10 -3.16 28.22 6.92
N PHE A 11 -4.27 28.38 6.19
CA PHE A 11 -4.89 27.31 5.43
C PHE A 11 -3.96 26.78 4.32
N ILE A 12 -3.34 27.68 3.55
CA ILE A 12 -2.35 27.33 2.52
C ILE A 12 -1.16 26.59 3.14
N PHE A 13 -0.64 27.09 4.27
CA PHE A 13 0.45 26.45 5.00
C PHE A 13 0.10 25.03 5.44
N ILE A 14 -1.11 24.79 5.96
CA ILE A 14 -1.59 23.46 6.36
C ILE A 14 -1.67 22.51 5.17
N ILE A 15 -2.19 22.97 4.02
CA ILE A 15 -2.26 22.17 2.79
C ILE A 15 -0.85 21.80 2.32
N TRP A 16 0.07 22.77 2.32
CA TRP A 16 1.45 22.57 1.92
C TRP A 16 2.16 21.54 2.82
N GLN A 17 2.03 21.66 4.14
CA GLN A 17 2.55 20.69 5.11
C GLN A 17 2.00 19.28 4.87
N LYS A 18 0.70 19.15 4.60
CA LYS A 18 0.07 17.86 4.27
C LYS A 18 0.64 17.27 2.98
N LYS A 19 0.87 18.09 1.95
CA LYS A 19 1.47 17.67 0.67
C LYS A 19 2.91 17.19 0.86
N ILE A 20 3.74 17.93 1.59
CA ILE A 20 5.13 17.54 1.89
C ILE A 20 5.15 16.20 2.63
N LYS A 21 4.36 16.09 3.70
CA LYS A 21 4.30 14.86 4.49
C LYS A 21 3.83 13.66 3.67
N ARG A 22 2.89 13.87 2.74
CA ARG A 22 2.44 12.83 1.80
C ARG A 22 3.57 12.39 0.87
N ASN A 23 4.31 13.33 0.29
CA ASN A 23 5.42 13.01 -0.61
C ASN A 23 6.56 12.28 0.13
N GLN A 24 6.90 12.71 1.35
CA GLN A 24 7.87 12.01 2.19
C GLN A 24 7.47 10.56 2.47
N ARG A 25 6.17 10.30 2.69
CA ARG A 25 5.64 8.95 2.90
C ARG A 25 5.71 8.09 1.64
N ILE A 26 5.39 8.68 0.48
CA ILE A 26 5.51 8.00 -0.82
C ILE A 26 6.97 7.61 -1.06
N ASN A 27 7.91 8.55 -0.94
CA ASN A 27 9.34 8.27 -1.08
C ASN A 27 9.83 7.22 -0.08
N TYR A 28 9.36 7.27 1.17
CA TYR A 28 9.71 6.26 2.17
C TYR A 28 9.23 4.86 1.79
N ILE A 29 8.04 4.73 1.19
CA ILE A 29 7.53 3.44 0.69
C ILE A 29 8.36 2.98 -0.51
N GLU A 30 8.61 3.85 -1.48
CA GLU A 30 9.32 3.54 -2.74
C GLU A 30 10.74 3.05 -2.50
N ASN A 31 11.42 3.61 -1.50
CA ASN A 31 12.81 3.30 -1.18
C ASN A 31 12.92 2.33 0.01
N TYR A 32 11.82 1.71 0.43
CA TYR A 32 11.85 0.80 1.57
C TYR A 32 12.59 -0.48 1.23
N PHE A 33 13.62 -0.79 2.01
CA PHE A 33 14.37 -2.03 1.87
C PHE A 33 13.71 -3.16 2.68
N PHE A 34 13.18 -4.15 1.98
CA PHE A 34 12.72 -5.40 2.60
C PHE A 34 13.92 -6.27 2.95
N HIS A 35 13.96 -6.78 4.18
CA HIS A 35 15.03 -7.67 4.62
C HIS A 35 15.09 -8.93 3.74
N LYS A 36 16.29 -9.32 3.28
CA LYS A 36 16.53 -10.46 2.38
C LYS A 36 15.94 -11.79 2.85
N GLY A 37 15.75 -11.95 4.16
CA GLY A 37 15.09 -13.11 4.75
C GLY A 37 13.65 -13.30 4.26
N ILE A 38 12.91 -12.20 4.01
CA ILE A 38 11.54 -12.25 3.48
C ILE A 38 11.59 -12.84 2.06
N ARG A 39 12.48 -12.32 1.19
CA ARG A 39 12.65 -12.84 -0.17
C ARG A 39 12.97 -14.33 -0.17
N LYS A 40 13.90 -14.77 0.70
CA LYS A 40 14.24 -16.19 0.85
C LYS A 40 13.04 -17.04 1.28
N LYS A 41 12.19 -16.55 2.18
CA LYS A 41 10.98 -17.27 2.61
C LYS A 41 9.96 -17.40 1.47
N ILE A 42 9.78 -16.34 0.68
CA ILE A 42 8.89 -16.37 -0.48
C ILE A 42 9.42 -17.30 -1.57
N SER A 43 10.72 -17.28 -1.87
CA SER A 43 11.32 -18.21 -2.85
C SER A 43 11.22 -19.67 -2.40
N GLN A 44 11.30 -19.94 -1.10
CA GLN A 44 11.10 -21.28 -0.54
C GLN A 44 9.64 -21.74 -0.62
N LYS A 45 8.68 -20.84 -0.36
CA LYS A 45 7.24 -21.13 -0.43
C LYS A 45 6.76 -21.30 -1.88
N HIS A 46 7.36 -20.57 -2.81
CA HIS A 46 7.02 -20.56 -4.24
C HIS A 46 8.27 -20.88 -5.08
N PRO A 47 8.77 -22.14 -5.04
CA PRO A 47 10.02 -22.53 -5.70
C PRO A 47 9.98 -22.44 -7.23
N GLN A 48 8.79 -22.34 -7.82
CA GLN A 48 8.58 -22.14 -9.25
C GLN A 48 8.89 -20.71 -9.73
N LEU A 49 9.06 -19.74 -8.83
CA LEU A 49 9.32 -18.36 -9.22
C LEU A 49 10.78 -18.14 -9.61
N THR A 50 10.98 -17.39 -10.70
CA THR A 50 12.29 -16.84 -11.05
C THR A 50 12.64 -15.64 -10.18
N ASP A 51 13.91 -15.22 -10.18
CA ASP A 51 14.34 -14.02 -9.46
C ASP A 51 13.64 -12.75 -9.94
N GLU A 52 13.39 -12.63 -11.24
CA GLU A 52 12.65 -11.51 -11.83
C GLU A 52 11.18 -11.48 -11.34
N GLN A 53 10.54 -12.65 -11.25
CA GLN A 53 9.19 -12.75 -10.69
C GLN A 53 9.16 -12.41 -9.21
N LEU A 54 10.19 -12.79 -8.45
CA LEU A 54 10.32 -12.37 -7.05
C LEU A 54 10.48 -10.85 -6.94
N ASP A 55 11.29 -10.22 -7.79
CA ASP A 55 11.40 -8.75 -7.84
C ASP A 55 10.03 -8.10 -8.12
N LEU A 56 9.26 -8.69 -9.03
CA LEU A 56 7.91 -8.23 -9.35
C LEU A 56 6.96 -8.32 -8.13
N VAL A 57 7.06 -9.38 -7.33
CA VAL A 57 6.28 -9.53 -6.08
C VAL A 57 6.59 -8.41 -5.08
N PHE A 58 7.88 -8.05 -4.89
CA PHE A 58 8.24 -6.96 -3.97
C PHE A 58 7.89 -5.57 -4.52
N LYS A 59 7.96 -5.37 -5.83
CA LYS A 59 7.41 -4.18 -6.49
C LYS A 59 5.90 -4.06 -6.25
N ALA A 60 5.16 -5.15 -6.44
CA ALA A 60 3.72 -5.22 -6.21
C ALA A 60 3.36 -4.95 -4.73
N LEU A 61 4.14 -5.48 -3.78
CA LEU A 61 3.97 -5.22 -2.36
C LEU A 61 4.19 -3.73 -2.02
N THR A 62 5.18 -3.11 -2.65
CA THR A 62 5.43 -1.66 -2.52
C THR A 62 4.25 -0.84 -3.05
N ASP A 63 3.74 -1.20 -4.23
CA ASP A 63 2.58 -0.55 -4.84
C ASP A 63 1.32 -0.71 -3.98
N TYR A 64 1.11 -1.88 -3.37
CA TYR A 64 0.02 -2.09 -2.41
C TYR A 64 0.10 -1.13 -1.22
N PHE A 65 1.28 -0.93 -0.62
CA PHE A 65 1.42 0.03 0.48
C PHE A 65 1.18 1.48 0.06
N GLN A 66 1.57 1.86 -1.17
CA GLN A 66 1.19 3.16 -1.70
C GLN A 66 -0.33 3.29 -1.86
N ILE A 67 -1.00 2.24 -2.33
CA ILE A 67 -2.45 2.21 -2.46
C ILE A 67 -3.14 2.33 -1.10
N CYS A 68 -2.62 1.67 -0.06
CA CYS A 68 -3.09 1.87 1.32
C CYS A 68 -2.90 3.31 1.81
N LEU A 69 -1.80 3.98 1.44
CA LEU A 69 -1.56 5.39 1.75
C LEU A 69 -2.58 6.30 1.02
N ILE A 70 -2.83 6.03 -0.26
CA ILE A 70 -3.79 6.78 -1.09
C ILE A 70 -5.21 6.61 -0.56
N ALA A 71 -5.59 5.40 -0.17
CA ALA A 71 -6.91 5.07 0.36
C ALA A 71 -7.26 5.80 1.68
N ASN A 72 -6.28 6.42 2.35
CA ASN A 72 -6.45 7.27 3.52
C ASN A 72 -7.36 6.65 4.59
N LYS A 73 -6.89 5.56 5.20
CA LYS A 73 -7.58 4.78 6.26
C LYS A 73 -8.79 3.96 5.79
N LYS A 74 -9.27 4.11 4.56
CA LYS A 74 -10.24 3.16 4.00
C LYS A 74 -9.57 1.80 3.82
N MET A 75 -10.27 0.72 4.18
CA MET A 75 -9.76 -0.64 4.06
C MET A 75 -9.40 -0.95 2.59
N VAL A 76 -8.29 -1.63 2.35
CA VAL A 76 -7.90 -2.11 1.02
C VAL A 76 -7.58 -3.59 1.18
N ALA A 77 -8.30 -4.45 0.47
CA ALA A 77 -8.02 -5.88 0.49
C ALA A 77 -6.84 -6.19 -0.45
N MET A 78 -6.08 -7.24 -0.15
CA MET A 78 -5.03 -7.74 -1.04
C MET A 78 -5.65 -8.69 -2.07
N PRO A 79 -5.64 -8.36 -3.38
CA PRO A 79 -6.19 -9.23 -4.42
C PRO A 79 -5.23 -10.37 -4.86
N SER A 80 -3.92 -10.21 -4.65
CA SER A 80 -2.90 -11.16 -5.11
C SER A 80 -2.36 -12.01 -3.97
N GLN A 81 -2.59 -13.32 -4.04
CA GLN A 81 -2.19 -14.28 -3.00
C GLN A 81 -0.68 -14.26 -2.72
N ILE A 82 0.14 -14.14 -3.77
CA ILE A 82 1.59 -14.19 -3.62
C ILE A 82 2.18 -12.90 -3.02
N VAL A 83 1.52 -11.77 -3.28
CA VAL A 83 1.85 -10.49 -2.64
C VAL A 83 1.34 -10.47 -1.21
N ASP A 84 0.20 -11.10 -0.94
CA ASP A 84 -0.32 -11.33 0.41
C ASP A 84 0.65 -12.18 1.24
N ASP A 85 1.22 -13.24 0.67
CA ASP A 85 2.26 -14.05 1.31
C ASP A 85 3.50 -13.22 1.67
N ALA A 86 3.97 -12.37 0.75
CA ALA A 86 5.09 -11.46 1.01
C ALA A 86 4.77 -10.44 2.11
N TRP A 87 3.53 -9.94 2.14
CA TRP A 87 3.06 -9.06 3.21
C TRP A 87 3.01 -9.80 4.55
N HIS A 88 2.49 -11.02 4.60
CA HIS A 88 2.47 -11.86 5.80
C HIS A 88 3.87 -12.07 6.37
N GLU A 89 4.84 -12.48 5.54
CA GLU A 89 6.23 -12.64 5.98
C GLU A 89 6.83 -11.33 6.50
N PHE A 90 6.44 -10.18 5.93
CA PHE A 90 6.87 -8.89 6.43
C PHE A 90 6.28 -8.57 7.82
N ILE A 91 5.02 -8.91 8.08
CA ILE A 91 4.35 -8.70 9.39
C ILE A 91 5.09 -9.43 10.52
N LEU A 92 5.61 -10.63 10.24
CA LEU A 92 6.35 -11.43 11.23
C LEU A 92 7.59 -10.71 11.77
N SER A 93 8.17 -9.77 11.00
CA SER A 93 9.18 -8.84 11.49
C SER A 93 8.53 -7.69 12.27
N THR A 94 7.79 -7.99 13.34
CA THR A 94 6.83 -7.11 14.02
C THR A 94 7.38 -5.72 14.38
N ARG A 95 8.62 -5.63 14.87
CA ARG A 95 9.29 -4.36 15.16
C ARG A 95 9.49 -3.51 13.90
N PHE A 96 10.04 -4.10 12.84
CA PHE A 96 10.28 -3.40 11.57
C PHE A 96 8.97 -3.05 10.87
N TYR A 97 7.98 -3.96 10.91
CA TYR A 97 6.66 -3.71 10.37
C TYR A 97 5.96 -2.53 11.06
N SER A 98 5.99 -2.47 12.39
CA SER A 98 5.44 -1.35 13.17
C SER A 98 6.12 -0.01 12.83
N ILE A 99 7.45 0.00 12.74
CA ILE A 99 8.23 1.19 12.33
C ILE A 99 7.85 1.62 10.92
N PHE A 100 7.81 0.66 9.97
CA PHE A 100 7.39 0.91 8.60
C PHE A 100 6.02 1.57 8.58
N CYS A 101 4.99 0.94 9.15
CA CYS A 101 3.63 1.45 9.17
C CYS A 101 3.52 2.86 9.77
N LYS A 102 4.24 3.13 10.88
CA LYS A 102 4.27 4.47 11.50
C LYS A 102 4.87 5.52 10.56
N LYS A 103 5.98 5.19 9.87
CA LYS A 103 6.67 6.11 8.96
C LYS A 103 5.93 6.28 7.62
N SER A 104 5.46 5.20 7.01
CA SER A 104 4.80 5.19 5.69
C SER A 104 3.34 5.61 5.75
N LEU A 105 2.55 5.05 6.67
CA LEU A 105 1.10 5.23 6.70
C LEU A 105 0.66 6.18 7.83
N GLY A 106 1.50 6.37 8.85
CA GLY A 106 1.18 7.15 10.04
C GLY A 106 0.28 6.41 11.04
N ARG A 107 0.10 5.11 10.84
CA ARG A 107 -0.72 4.21 11.68
C ARG A 107 -0.30 2.78 11.40
N PHE A 108 -0.61 1.86 12.32
CA PHE A 108 -0.48 0.44 12.03
C PHE A 108 -1.46 0.04 10.91
N LEU A 109 -0.99 -0.76 9.96
CA LEU A 109 -1.84 -1.38 8.95
C LEU A 109 -2.14 -2.80 9.43
N HIS A 110 -3.35 -3.02 9.89
CA HIS A 110 -3.77 -4.35 10.29
C HIS A 110 -4.01 -5.20 9.05
N HIS A 111 -3.48 -6.42 9.09
CA HIS A 111 -3.90 -7.48 8.18
C HIS A 111 -5.12 -8.16 8.78
N THR A 112 -6.14 -8.40 7.96
CA THR A 112 -7.37 -9.08 8.36
C THR A 112 -7.72 -10.07 7.26
N PRO A 113 -7.50 -11.38 7.50
CA PRO A 113 -7.87 -12.42 6.56
C PRO A 113 -9.36 -12.36 6.21
N THR A 114 -9.72 -12.84 5.02
CA THR A 114 -11.11 -12.81 4.54
C THR A 114 -12.04 -13.58 5.49
N GLU A 115 -11.54 -14.69 6.04
CA GLU A 115 -12.22 -15.56 7.00
C GLU A 115 -12.53 -14.85 8.32
N ALA A 116 -11.75 -13.82 8.67
CA ALA A 116 -11.91 -13.03 9.89
C ALA A 116 -12.70 -11.72 9.66
N MET A 117 -13.23 -11.49 8.45
CA MET A 117 -14.01 -10.29 8.14
C MET A 117 -15.46 -10.41 8.60
N ASN A 118 -16.00 -9.31 9.15
CA ASN A 118 -17.39 -9.23 9.64
C ASN A 118 -18.46 -9.45 8.55
N SER A 119 -18.11 -9.25 7.27
CA SER A 119 -19.03 -9.49 6.16
C SER A 119 -18.32 -9.72 4.82
N PRO A 120 -18.88 -10.56 3.91
CA PRO A 120 -18.38 -10.69 2.55
C PRO A 120 -18.40 -9.37 1.76
N THR A 121 -19.35 -8.48 2.08
CA THR A 121 -19.47 -7.16 1.43
C THR A 121 -18.28 -6.26 1.73
N SER A 122 -17.68 -6.38 2.92
CA SER A 122 -16.49 -5.61 3.30
C SER A 122 -15.31 -6.01 2.41
N ALA A 123 -15.04 -7.31 2.29
CA ALA A 123 -13.98 -7.85 1.41
C ALA A 123 -14.13 -7.34 -0.03
N GLN A 124 -15.35 -7.45 -0.58
CA GLN A 124 -15.64 -7.01 -1.95
C GLN A 124 -15.39 -5.51 -2.16
N GLN A 125 -15.74 -4.67 -1.19
CA GLN A 125 -15.43 -3.23 -1.25
C GLN A 125 -13.93 -2.96 -1.18
N GLY A 126 -13.19 -3.73 -0.38
CA GLY A 126 -11.74 -3.69 -0.29
C GLY A 126 -11.08 -3.99 -1.63
N ILE A 127 -11.51 -5.06 -2.29
CA ILE A 127 -11.00 -5.49 -3.60
C ILE A 127 -11.33 -4.44 -4.68
N LYS A 128 -12.59 -3.97 -4.76
CA LYS A 128 -12.98 -2.91 -5.71
C LYS A 128 -12.14 -1.63 -5.53
N ARG A 129 -11.74 -1.33 -4.29
CA ARG A 129 -10.89 -0.17 -3.99
C ARG A 129 -9.45 -0.39 -4.41
N ALA A 130 -8.87 -1.57 -4.11
CA ALA A 130 -7.54 -1.95 -4.57
C ALA A 130 -7.45 -1.81 -6.09
N TRP A 131 -8.40 -2.44 -6.79
CA TRP A 131 -8.54 -2.39 -8.24
C TRP A 131 -8.52 -0.96 -8.81
N ARG A 132 -9.42 -0.09 -8.34
CA ARG A 132 -9.54 1.29 -8.86
C ARG A 132 -8.28 2.10 -8.61
N LEU A 133 -7.65 1.94 -7.45
CA LEU A 133 -6.45 2.69 -7.09
C LEU A 133 -5.22 2.18 -7.83
N ALA A 134 -5.11 0.87 -8.05
CA ALA A 134 -4.05 0.28 -8.86
C ALA A 134 -4.15 0.73 -10.33
N CYS A 135 -5.34 0.65 -10.92
CA CYS A 135 -5.61 1.20 -12.24
C CYS A 135 -5.23 2.68 -12.35
N ALA A 136 -5.66 3.52 -11.40
CA ALA A 136 -5.34 4.94 -11.42
C ALA A 136 -3.84 5.22 -11.29
N LYS A 137 -3.11 4.41 -10.51
CA LYS A 137 -1.65 4.53 -10.34
C LYS A 137 -0.90 4.16 -11.62
N GLU A 138 -1.39 3.19 -12.37
CA GLU A 138 -0.75 2.69 -13.60
C GLU A 138 -1.30 3.36 -14.88
N GLY A 139 -2.25 4.29 -14.76
CA GLY A 139 -2.87 4.95 -15.92
C GLY A 139 -3.77 4.04 -16.76
N ILE A 140 -4.32 2.98 -16.15
CA ILE A 140 -5.20 2.00 -16.81
C ILE A 140 -6.66 2.43 -16.67
N ASP A 141 -7.44 2.41 -17.75
CA ASP A 141 -8.90 2.56 -17.67
C ASP A 141 -9.52 1.27 -17.09
N PRO A 142 -10.16 1.34 -15.90
CA PRO A 142 -10.77 0.17 -15.27
C PRO A 142 -11.97 -0.41 -16.05
N LYS A 143 -12.56 0.35 -17.00
CA LYS A 143 -13.73 -0.09 -17.79
C LYS A 143 -13.35 -0.75 -19.13
N HIS A 144 -12.26 -0.31 -19.77
CA HIS A 144 -11.85 -0.76 -21.09
C HIS A 144 -10.38 -1.20 -21.10
N ARG A 145 -10.10 -2.30 -20.40
CA ARG A 145 -8.72 -2.73 -20.13
C ARG A 145 -8.25 -3.85 -21.05
N LYS A 146 -7.08 -3.63 -21.66
CA LYS A 146 -6.29 -4.67 -22.35
C LYS A 146 -5.33 -5.41 -21.42
N THR A 147 -5.00 -4.82 -20.26
CA THR A 147 -4.03 -5.34 -19.28
C THR A 147 -4.61 -5.32 -17.86
N LEU A 148 -3.98 -6.06 -16.95
CA LEU A 148 -4.24 -6.02 -15.51
C LEU A 148 -3.24 -5.05 -14.85
N PRO A 149 -3.65 -4.28 -13.82
CA PRO A 149 -2.68 -3.67 -12.92
C PRO A 149 -1.87 -4.75 -12.21
N LEU A 150 -0.71 -4.36 -11.69
CA LEU A 150 0.23 -5.28 -11.04
C LEU A 150 -0.33 -5.94 -9.77
N ILE A 151 -1.23 -5.25 -9.06
CA ILE A 151 -1.98 -5.80 -7.92
C ILE A 151 -3.46 -5.98 -8.24
#